data_AF-A0A414PFU9-F1
#
_entry.id   AF-A0A414PFU9-F1
#
_cell.length_a   1.000
_cell.length_b   1.000
_cell.length_c   1.000
_cell.angle_alpha   90.00
_cell.angle_beta   90.00
_cell.angle_gamma   90.00
#
_symmetry.space_group_name_H-M   'P 1'
#
loop_
_entity.id
_entity.type
_entity.pdbx_description
1 polymer ?
#
loop_
_entity_poly.entity_id
_entity_poly.type
_entity_poly.pdbx_seq_one_letter_code
_entity_poly.pdbx_strand_id
1 'polypeptide(L)'
;MKKLLLLTIAIWYLTAGCYSQTDWKSFMSQQDMTWTRLPQTWYEAPFMGNGSMGSYICKEPGKNAIRVDVGNSMVHDHRTDDASIYGRGRLLIGYFLLHPVGEIKSGDLRLDLWNAETTGCIRTTRGEIKLRACVTSESPYILVEAEATAGEKEFTWKFYPENTDSPRQLNAIRKGNKNHLKKDYVSNPAPQLSARNGLSLC
;
A
#
# COMPACT_ATOMS: atom_id res chain seq x y z
N MET A 1 30.10 -28.29 -48.60
CA MET A 1 29.99 -28.73 -47.19
C MET A 1 29.87 -27.56 -46.20
N LYS A 2 30.82 -26.61 -46.13
CA LYS A 2 30.75 -25.45 -45.20
C LYS A 2 29.48 -24.56 -45.34
N LYS A 3 29.00 -24.32 -46.57
CA LYS A 3 27.77 -23.53 -46.81
C LYS A 3 26.50 -24.22 -46.32
N LEU A 4 26.45 -25.56 -46.38
CA LEU A 4 25.30 -26.35 -45.92
C LEU A 4 25.23 -26.37 -44.38
N LEU A 5 26.39 -26.47 -43.72
CA LEU A 5 26.52 -26.39 -42.26
C LEU A 5 26.07 -25.02 -41.72
N LEU A 6 26.46 -23.93 -42.38
CA LEU A 6 26.04 -22.57 -42.01
C LEU A 6 24.54 -22.36 -42.18
N LEU A 7 23.95 -22.93 -43.24
CA LEU A 7 22.49 -22.89 -43.47
C LEU A 7 21.73 -23.69 -42.41
N THR A 8 22.22 -24.88 -42.04
CA THR A 8 21.61 -25.66 -40.96
C THR A 8 21.68 -24.91 -39.63
N ILE A 9 22.82 -24.30 -39.29
CA ILE A 9 22.97 -23.51 -38.06
C ILE A 9 21.98 -22.33 -38.04
N ALA A 10 21.84 -21.58 -39.14
CA ALA A 10 20.90 -20.46 -39.23
C ALA A 10 19.42 -20.90 -39.07
N ILE A 11 19.05 -22.07 -39.62
CA ILE A 11 17.69 -22.63 -39.47
C ILE A 11 17.42 -23.03 -38.01
N TRP A 12 18.39 -23.62 -37.31
CA TRP A 12 18.27 -23.92 -35.87
C TRP A 12 18.18 -22.66 -35.00
N TYR A 13 18.84 -21.56 -35.38
CA TYR A 13 18.68 -20.26 -34.70
C TYR A 13 17.32 -19.62 -34.96
N LEU A 14 16.72 -19.81 -36.14
CA LEU A 14 15.36 -19.32 -36.44
C LEU A 14 14.28 -20.12 -35.70
N THR A 15 14.45 -21.44 -35.53
CA THR A 15 13.52 -22.27 -34.76
C THR A 15 13.70 -22.09 -33.25
N ALA A 16 14.93 -21.89 -32.76
CA ALA A 16 15.20 -21.50 -31.37
C ALA A 16 14.81 -20.05 -31.06
N GLY A 17 14.80 -19.17 -32.07
CA GLY A 17 14.31 -17.80 -32.00
C GLY A 17 12.78 -17.68 -31.97
N CYS A 18 12.07 -18.79 -32.21
CA CYS A 18 10.66 -18.94 -31.84
C CYS A 18 10.57 -19.26 -30.34
N TYR A 19 11.28 -18.50 -29.50
CA TYR A 19 10.97 -18.42 -28.08
C TYR A 19 9.52 -17.98 -28.00
N SER A 20 8.67 -18.84 -27.43
CA SER A 20 7.28 -18.54 -27.11
C SER A 20 7.19 -17.09 -26.62
N GLN A 21 6.59 -16.23 -27.43
CA GLN A 21 6.37 -14.83 -27.10
C GLN A 21 5.32 -14.86 -25.99
N THR A 22 5.80 -15.05 -24.76
CA THR A 22 4.94 -15.22 -23.59
C THR A 22 4.13 -13.96 -23.47
N ASP A 23 2.81 -14.08 -23.54
CA ASP A 23 1.92 -13.00 -23.19
C ASP A 23 2.06 -12.77 -21.68
N TRP A 24 3.01 -11.90 -21.33
CA TRP A 24 3.35 -11.61 -19.94
C TRP A 24 2.16 -11.11 -19.15
N LYS A 25 1.27 -10.33 -19.76
CA LYS A 25 0.06 -9.87 -19.10
C LYS A 25 -0.81 -11.06 -18.72
N SER A 26 -1.10 -11.95 -19.66
CA SER A 26 -1.90 -13.15 -19.39
C SER A 26 -1.22 -14.11 -18.41
N PHE A 27 0.10 -14.30 -18.53
CA PHE A 27 0.89 -15.13 -17.63
C PHE A 27 0.86 -14.60 -16.18
N MET A 28 1.16 -13.31 -16.00
CA MET A 28 1.18 -12.67 -14.68
C MET A 28 -0.22 -12.64 -14.04
N SER A 29 -1.28 -12.44 -14.83
CA SER A 29 -2.65 -12.40 -14.31
C SER A 29 -3.10 -13.70 -13.62
N GLN A 30 -2.48 -14.84 -13.94
CA GLN A 30 -2.73 -16.13 -13.28
C GLN A 30 -2.07 -16.22 -11.89
N GLN A 31 -1.15 -15.31 -11.58
CA GLN A 31 -0.42 -15.23 -10.32
C GLN A 31 -0.89 -14.08 -9.44
N ASP A 32 -1.89 -13.31 -9.89
CA ASP A 32 -2.48 -12.22 -9.12
C ASP A 32 -2.95 -12.72 -7.77
N MET A 33 -2.59 -11.99 -6.72
CA MET A 33 -3.10 -12.28 -5.39
C MET A 33 -4.55 -11.83 -5.33
N THR A 34 -5.43 -12.70 -4.83
CA THR A 34 -6.85 -12.43 -4.70
C THR A 34 -7.30 -12.65 -3.27
N TRP A 35 -8.21 -11.80 -2.83
CA TRP A 35 -8.82 -11.84 -1.50
C TRP A 35 -10.32 -11.99 -1.66
N THR A 36 -10.87 -13.07 -1.10
CA THR A 36 -12.31 -13.31 -1.04
C THR A 36 -12.98 -12.68 0.18
N ARG A 37 -12.18 -12.08 1.07
CA ARG A 37 -12.59 -11.28 2.23
C ARG A 37 -11.68 -10.07 2.38
N LEU A 38 -12.20 -8.97 2.90
CA LEU A 38 -11.37 -7.81 3.23
C LEU A 38 -10.27 -8.19 4.23
N PRO A 39 -8.99 -7.84 3.96
CA PRO A 39 -7.89 -7.97 4.93
C PRO A 39 -8.26 -7.26 6.23
N GLN A 40 -8.01 -7.89 7.37
CA GLN A 40 -8.31 -7.28 8.69
C GLN A 40 -7.08 -6.65 9.35
N THR A 41 -5.89 -6.94 8.84
CA THR A 41 -4.63 -6.39 9.33
C THR A 41 -3.67 -6.18 8.16
N TRP A 42 -2.64 -5.38 8.39
CA TRP A 42 -1.57 -5.17 7.41
C TRP A 42 -0.84 -6.46 7.00
N TYR A 43 -0.80 -7.50 7.86
CA TYR A 43 -0.18 -8.79 7.54
C TYR A 43 -0.89 -9.55 6.41
N GLU A 44 -2.15 -9.21 6.15
CA GLU A 44 -2.98 -9.84 5.12
C GLU A 44 -3.17 -8.94 3.90
N ALA A 45 -2.68 -7.70 3.90
CA ALA A 45 -3.06 -6.69 2.93
C ALA A 45 -2.29 -6.78 1.60
N PRO A 46 -2.87 -6.34 0.47
CA PRO A 46 -2.10 -6.05 -0.74
C PRO A 46 -1.17 -4.86 -0.49
N PHE A 47 0.09 -5.00 -0.88
CA PHE A 47 1.08 -3.92 -0.83
C PHE A 47 1.34 -3.39 -2.24
N MET A 48 1.46 -2.06 -2.33
CA MET A 48 1.83 -1.34 -3.54
C MET A 48 2.95 -0.37 -3.20
N GLY A 49 3.89 -0.12 -4.12
CA GLY A 49 4.98 0.82 -3.88
C GLY A 49 5.90 1.03 -5.07
N ASN A 50 6.64 2.14 -5.04
CA ASN A 50 7.59 2.53 -6.09
C ASN A 50 9.06 2.54 -5.58
N GLY A 51 9.32 1.85 -4.47
CA GLY A 51 10.64 1.81 -3.80
C GLY A 51 10.87 2.93 -2.77
N SER A 52 10.28 4.11 -2.97
CA SER A 52 10.30 5.18 -1.96
C SER A 52 9.00 5.25 -1.18
N MET A 53 7.88 5.32 -1.90
CA MET A 53 6.53 5.37 -1.37
C MET A 53 5.90 3.98 -1.36
N GLY A 54 5.07 3.73 -0.36
CA GLY A 54 4.33 2.48 -0.22
C GLY A 54 2.97 2.69 0.40
N SER A 55 2.05 1.78 0.09
CA SER A 55 0.70 1.76 0.64
C SER A 55 0.20 0.32 0.76
N TYR A 56 -0.77 0.12 1.64
CA TYR A 56 -1.57 -1.09 1.69
C TYR A 56 -3.03 -0.76 2.02
N ILE A 57 -3.93 -1.69 1.70
CA ILE A 57 -5.37 -1.53 1.91
C ILE A 57 -5.91 -2.63 2.83
N CYS A 58 -6.65 -2.25 3.88
CA CYS A 58 -7.35 -3.21 4.74
C CYS A 58 -8.63 -2.61 5.32
N LYS A 59 -9.49 -3.45 5.89
CA LYS A 59 -10.53 -2.96 6.81
C LYS A 59 -9.85 -2.50 8.09
N GLU A 60 -10.17 -1.29 8.54
CA GLU A 60 -9.57 -0.73 9.76
C GLU A 60 -10.06 -1.50 11.00
N PRO A 61 -9.15 -2.00 11.85
CA PRO A 61 -9.53 -2.74 13.06
C PRO A 61 -10.47 -1.94 13.96
N GLY A 62 -11.58 -2.57 14.38
CA GLY A 62 -12.56 -1.96 15.27
C GLY A 62 -13.37 -0.81 14.68
N LYS A 63 -13.21 -0.48 13.38
CA LYS A 63 -13.97 0.58 12.71
C LYS A 63 -14.73 0.07 11.49
N ASN A 64 -15.81 0.77 11.16
CA ASN A 64 -16.52 0.62 9.89
C ASN A 64 -15.86 1.51 8.83
N ALA A 65 -14.64 1.15 8.41
CA ALA A 65 -13.87 1.94 7.47
C ALA A 65 -12.83 1.09 6.73
N ILE A 66 -12.43 1.55 5.55
CA ILE A 66 -11.31 1.01 4.79
C ILE A 66 -10.10 1.92 4.99
N ARG A 67 -8.98 1.36 5.42
CA ARG A 67 -7.69 2.03 5.56
C ARG A 67 -6.94 1.99 4.24
N VAL A 68 -6.37 3.14 3.87
CA VAL A 68 -5.28 3.27 2.90
C VAL A 68 -4.09 3.85 3.66
N ASP A 69 -3.05 3.04 3.83
CA ASP A 69 -1.87 3.42 4.59
C ASP A 69 -0.93 4.32 3.79
N VAL A 70 -0.20 5.22 4.46
CA VAL A 70 0.79 6.09 3.83
C VAL A 70 2.16 5.79 4.40
N GLY A 71 3.04 5.24 3.56
CA GLY A 71 4.43 4.97 3.87
C GLY A 71 5.39 5.67 2.92
N ASN A 72 6.53 6.12 3.45
CA ASN A 72 7.64 6.61 2.65
C ASN A 72 8.98 6.28 3.34
N SER A 73 9.91 5.66 2.61
CA SER A 73 11.22 5.25 3.13
C SER A 73 12.13 6.43 3.52
N MET A 74 11.86 7.62 2.98
CA MET A 74 12.55 8.86 3.32
C MET A 74 12.07 9.48 4.64
N VAL A 75 10.94 9.02 5.18
CA VAL A 75 10.44 9.48 6.48
C VAL A 75 11.04 8.62 7.59
N HIS A 76 12.16 9.11 8.10
CA HIS A 76 12.87 8.49 9.21
C HIS A 76 13.40 9.55 10.16
N ASP A 77 13.79 9.11 11.34
CA ASP A 77 14.29 9.99 12.37
C ASP A 77 15.72 10.45 12.06
N HIS A 78 15.98 11.73 12.29
CA HIS A 78 17.22 12.41 11.90
C HIS A 78 18.03 12.91 13.11
N ARG A 79 17.62 12.58 14.36
CA ARG A 79 18.35 12.97 15.58
C ARG A 79 19.86 12.72 15.45
N THR A 80 20.66 13.75 15.69
CA THR A 80 22.13 13.67 15.54
C THR A 80 22.81 13.12 16.79
N ASP A 81 22.16 13.25 17.94
CA ASP A 81 22.61 12.84 19.27
C ASP A 81 22.26 11.38 19.62
N ASP A 82 21.46 10.70 18.79
CA ASP A 82 21.06 9.31 19.00
C ASP A 82 21.24 8.46 17.73
N ALA A 83 22.36 7.74 17.65
CA ALA A 83 22.66 6.82 16.55
C ALA A 83 21.94 5.45 16.66
N SER A 84 21.12 5.22 17.69
CA SER A 84 20.42 3.96 17.89
C SER A 84 19.15 3.83 17.02
N ILE A 85 18.49 2.68 17.10
CA ILE A 85 17.19 2.44 16.45
C ILE A 85 16.07 3.41 16.93
N TYR A 86 16.27 4.11 18.05
CA TYR A 86 15.32 5.10 18.56
C TYR A 86 15.47 6.47 17.88
N GLY A 87 16.68 6.84 17.46
CA GLY A 87 16.97 8.10 16.76
C GLY A 87 17.22 7.98 15.25
N ARG A 88 17.17 6.77 14.70
CA ARG A 88 17.36 6.47 13.26
C ARG A 88 16.23 5.64 12.62
N GLY A 89 15.19 5.32 13.38
CA GLY A 89 14.09 4.47 12.89
C GLY A 89 13.23 5.17 11.83
N ARG A 90 12.60 4.40 10.95
CA ARG A 90 11.52 4.92 10.08
C ARG A 90 10.34 5.34 10.94
N LEU A 91 9.77 6.49 10.64
CA LEU A 91 8.63 7.03 11.39
C LEU A 91 7.33 6.73 10.66
N LEU A 92 6.23 6.62 11.41
CA LEU A 92 4.90 6.47 10.85
C LEU A 92 4.41 7.85 10.38
N ILE A 93 3.74 7.89 9.23
CA ILE A 93 3.18 9.12 8.67
C ILE A 93 1.70 9.24 9.09
N GLY A 94 0.91 8.24 8.72
CA GLY A 94 -0.53 8.26 8.91
C GLY A 94 -1.23 7.37 7.91
N TYR A 95 -2.56 7.50 7.86
CA TYR A 95 -3.38 6.75 6.94
C TYR A 95 -4.68 7.51 6.64
N PHE A 96 -5.27 7.22 5.49
CA PHE A 96 -6.61 7.66 5.14
C PHE A 96 -7.61 6.58 5.52
N LEU A 97 -8.76 7.00 6.06
CA LEU A 97 -9.93 6.15 6.20
C LEU A 97 -11.00 6.59 5.21
N LEU A 98 -11.47 5.63 4.40
CA LEU A 98 -12.74 5.72 3.69
C LEU A 98 -13.84 5.24 4.63
N HIS A 99 -14.76 6.13 4.97
CA HIS A 99 -15.95 5.83 5.75
C HIS A 99 -17.17 5.68 4.80
N PRO A 100 -17.67 4.46 4.58
CA PRO A 100 -18.91 4.27 3.84
C PRO A 100 -20.11 4.83 4.62
N VAL A 101 -21.18 5.12 3.90
CA VAL A 101 -22.48 5.49 4.47
C VAL A 101 -23.10 4.29 5.18
N GLY A 102 -23.04 3.12 4.54
CA GLY A 102 -23.55 1.86 5.07
C GLY A 102 -22.55 1.12 5.96
N GLU A 103 -23.04 0.09 6.63
CA GLU A 103 -22.19 -0.83 7.37
C GLU A 103 -21.55 -1.82 6.40
N ILE A 104 -20.22 -1.98 6.44
CA ILE A 104 -19.47 -2.92 5.62
C ILE A 104 -19.88 -4.35 5.99
N LYS A 105 -20.32 -5.12 5.01
CA LYS A 105 -20.73 -6.52 5.18
C LYS A 105 -19.71 -7.49 4.61
N SER A 106 -19.11 -7.16 3.48
CA SER A 106 -18.10 -7.98 2.84
C SER A 106 -17.28 -7.16 1.84
N GLY A 107 -16.30 -7.80 1.24
CA GLY A 107 -15.59 -7.25 0.11
C GLY A 107 -14.50 -8.18 -0.38
N ASP A 108 -14.08 -7.96 -1.61
CA ASP A 108 -13.02 -8.69 -2.28
C ASP A 108 -11.98 -7.70 -2.81
N LEU A 109 -10.73 -8.17 -2.90
CA LEU A 109 -9.62 -7.41 -3.48
C LEU A 109 -8.86 -8.29 -4.48
N ARG A 110 -8.17 -7.65 -5.43
CA ARG A 110 -7.20 -8.27 -6.33
C ARG A 110 -6.00 -7.34 -6.50
N LEU A 111 -4.80 -7.89 -6.35
CA LEU A 111 -3.56 -7.21 -6.72
C LEU A 111 -3.15 -7.68 -8.12
N ASP A 112 -3.32 -6.82 -9.10
CA ASP A 112 -2.85 -7.01 -10.47
C ASP A 112 -1.34 -6.82 -10.51
N LEU A 113 -0.59 -7.91 -10.72
CA LEU A 113 0.87 -7.88 -10.70
C LEU A 113 1.47 -7.26 -11.96
N TRP A 114 0.72 -7.24 -13.07
CA TRP A 114 1.18 -6.65 -14.32
C TRP A 114 1.09 -5.12 -14.27
N ASN A 115 -0.03 -4.59 -13.79
CA ASN A 115 -0.26 -3.13 -13.68
C ASN A 115 0.20 -2.53 -12.34
N ALA A 116 0.52 -3.37 -11.34
CA ALA A 116 0.85 -2.97 -9.98
C ALA A 116 -0.30 -2.19 -9.29
N GLU A 117 -1.53 -2.66 -9.46
CA GLU A 117 -2.74 -2.00 -8.96
C GLU A 117 -3.54 -2.93 -8.05
N THR A 118 -4.08 -2.39 -6.96
CA THR A 118 -5.10 -3.08 -6.17
C THR A 118 -6.47 -2.61 -6.60
N THR A 119 -7.32 -3.54 -7.00
CA THR A 119 -8.76 -3.29 -7.20
C THR A 119 -9.57 -3.99 -6.13
N GLY A 120 -10.79 -3.52 -5.87
CA GLY A 120 -11.68 -4.19 -4.95
C GLY A 120 -13.11 -3.69 -4.99
N CYS A 121 -14.02 -4.50 -4.46
CA CYS A 121 -15.43 -4.14 -4.27
C CYS A 121 -15.80 -4.29 -2.79
N ILE A 122 -16.12 -3.17 -2.15
CA ILE A 122 -16.61 -3.13 -0.77
C ILE A 122 -18.13 -3.12 -0.83
N ARG A 123 -18.75 -4.09 -0.16
CA ARG A 123 -20.21 -4.25 -0.11
C ARG A 123 -20.73 -3.86 1.25
N THR A 124 -21.74 -3.01 1.27
CA THR A 124 -22.31 -2.42 2.47
C THR A 124 -23.83 -2.65 2.52
N THR A 125 -24.47 -2.20 3.60
CA THR A 125 -25.94 -2.16 3.70
C THR A 125 -26.60 -1.13 2.79
N ARG A 126 -25.84 -0.21 2.19
CA ARG A 126 -26.35 0.90 1.38
C ARG A 126 -25.91 0.83 -0.08
N GLY A 127 -25.05 -0.13 -0.43
CA GLY A 127 -24.66 -0.42 -1.80
C GLY A 127 -23.22 -0.92 -1.88
N GLU A 128 -22.52 -0.53 -2.94
CA GLU A 128 -21.14 -0.91 -3.20
C GLU A 128 -20.25 0.32 -3.42
N ILE A 129 -18.98 0.18 -3.02
CA ILE A 129 -17.89 1.09 -3.35
C ILE A 129 -16.79 0.27 -4.01
N LYS A 130 -16.50 0.55 -5.28
CA LYS A 130 -15.38 -0.03 -6.01
C LYS A 130 -14.15 0.84 -5.82
N LEU A 131 -13.02 0.22 -5.53
CA LEU A 131 -11.73 0.88 -5.39
C LEU A 131 -10.77 0.43 -6.48
N ARG A 132 -9.95 1.38 -6.94
CA ARG A 132 -8.69 1.14 -7.63
C ARG A 132 -7.62 1.97 -6.96
N ALA A 133 -6.48 1.36 -6.66
CA ALA A 133 -5.36 2.05 -6.03
C ALA A 133 -4.04 1.62 -6.65
N CYS A 134 -3.09 2.56 -6.71
CA CYS A 134 -1.72 2.29 -7.11
C CYS A 134 -0.76 3.32 -6.50
N VAL A 135 0.52 3.00 -6.52
CA VAL A 135 1.59 3.96 -6.24
C VAL A 135 2.30 4.25 -7.54
N THR A 136 2.30 5.51 -7.97
CA THR A 136 2.85 5.87 -9.29
C THR A 136 4.37 5.68 -9.32
N SER A 137 4.90 5.20 -10.44
CA SER A 137 6.33 4.88 -10.58
C SER A 137 7.22 6.12 -10.54
N GLU A 138 6.88 7.17 -11.29
CA GLU A 138 7.74 8.34 -11.51
C GLU A 138 7.44 9.51 -10.56
N SER A 139 6.24 9.55 -9.99
CA SER A 139 5.80 10.61 -9.09
C SER A 139 5.51 10.07 -7.68
N PRO A 140 5.67 10.88 -6.63
CA PRO A 140 5.42 10.45 -5.26
C PRO A 140 3.91 10.54 -4.92
N TYR A 141 3.07 9.81 -5.66
CA TYR A 141 1.62 9.76 -5.42
C TYR A 141 1.15 8.35 -5.09
N ILE A 142 0.33 8.27 -4.03
CA ILE A 142 -0.64 7.19 -3.85
C ILE A 142 -1.92 7.67 -4.52
N LEU A 143 -2.33 7.00 -5.59
CA LEU A 143 -3.59 7.26 -6.26
C LEU A 143 -4.64 6.28 -5.71
N VAL A 144 -5.80 6.81 -5.31
CA VAL A 144 -6.97 6.01 -4.95
C VAL A 144 -8.20 6.59 -5.64
N GLU A 145 -8.84 5.77 -6.44
CA GLU A 145 -10.11 6.06 -7.09
C GLU A 145 -11.21 5.25 -6.41
N ALA A 146 -12.35 5.89 -6.19
CA ALA A 146 -13.52 5.27 -5.60
C ALA A 146 -14.76 5.58 -6.44
N GLU A 147 -15.46 4.53 -6.87
CA GLU A 147 -16.74 4.63 -7.55
C GLU A 147 -17.83 4.02 -6.66
N ALA A 148 -18.84 4.81 -6.31
CA ALA A 148 -19.89 4.41 -5.39
C ALA A 148 -21.26 4.35 -6.06
N THR A 149 -22.03 3.32 -5.71
CA THR A 149 -23.46 3.24 -6.01
C THR A 149 -24.25 4.36 -5.33
N ALA A 150 -25.48 4.61 -5.75
CA ALA A 150 -26.30 5.74 -5.30
C ALA A 150 -26.39 5.89 -3.77
N GLY A 151 -26.56 4.79 -3.03
CA GLY A 151 -26.68 4.80 -1.58
C GLY A 151 -25.36 5.01 -0.82
N GLU A 152 -24.22 4.99 -1.52
CA GLU A 152 -22.88 5.18 -0.96
C GLU A 152 -22.20 6.47 -1.47
N LYS A 153 -22.86 7.30 -2.30
CA LYS A 153 -22.24 8.50 -2.89
C LYS A 153 -21.72 9.53 -1.87
N GLU A 154 -22.22 9.48 -0.64
CA GLU A 154 -21.82 10.35 0.47
C GLU A 154 -20.72 9.73 1.36
N PHE A 155 -20.01 8.69 0.90
CA PHE A 155 -18.83 8.19 1.59
C PHE A 155 -17.83 9.33 1.81
N THR A 156 -17.06 9.26 2.90
CA THR A 156 -16.09 10.32 3.24
C THR A 156 -14.68 9.78 3.35
N TRP A 157 -13.71 10.66 3.07
CA TRP A 157 -12.31 10.42 3.34
C TRP A 157 -11.86 11.28 4.51
N LYS A 158 -11.07 10.70 5.42
CA LYS A 158 -10.40 11.45 6.48
C LYS A 158 -9.00 10.94 6.70
N PHE A 159 -8.03 11.86 6.76
CA PHE A 159 -6.66 11.56 7.14
C PHE A 159 -6.54 11.47 8.67
N TYR A 160 -5.77 10.50 9.14
CA TYR A 160 -5.42 10.31 10.53
C TYR A 160 -3.89 10.26 10.63
N PRO A 161 -3.25 11.31 11.19
CA PRO A 161 -1.82 11.27 11.40
C PRO A 161 -1.46 10.27 12.49
N GLU A 162 -0.33 9.59 12.31
CA GLU A 162 0.21 8.67 13.31
C GLU A 162 1.13 9.42 14.28
N ASN A 163 1.42 8.78 15.42
CA ASN A 163 2.47 9.25 16.30
C ASN A 163 3.83 9.06 15.61
N THR A 164 4.61 10.15 15.53
CA THR A 164 5.91 10.22 14.85
C THR A 164 7.08 9.80 15.75
N ASP A 165 6.83 9.17 16.89
CA ASP A 165 7.87 8.58 17.74
C ASP A 165 8.40 7.27 17.15
N SER A 166 9.57 6.84 17.65
CA SER A 166 10.20 5.58 17.25
C SER A 166 9.21 4.41 17.38
N PRO A 167 8.98 3.62 16.31
CA PRO A 167 8.10 2.45 16.40
C PRO A 167 8.53 1.45 17.47
N ARG A 168 9.84 1.38 17.77
CA ARG A 168 10.37 0.55 18.85
C ARG A 168 9.89 1.04 20.22
N GLN A 169 9.93 2.35 20.43
CA GLN A 169 9.44 3.01 21.65
C GLN A 169 7.92 2.82 21.79
N LEU A 170 7.15 3.13 20.74
CA LEU A 170 5.70 2.99 20.73
C LEU A 170 5.25 1.56 21.01
N ASN A 171 5.90 0.58 20.38
CA ASN A 171 5.62 -0.83 20.61
C ASN A 171 6.01 -1.29 22.03
N ALA A 172 7.10 -0.76 22.58
CA ALA A 172 7.50 -1.05 23.96
C ALA A 172 6.47 -0.55 24.97
N ILE A 173 5.98 0.69 24.80
CA ILE A 173 4.90 1.27 25.62
C ILE A 173 3.64 0.40 25.51
N ARG A 174 3.18 0.12 24.28
CA ARG A 174 1.97 -0.68 24.02
C ARG A 174 2.04 -2.06 24.68
N LYS A 175 3.20 -2.72 24.67
CA LYS A 175 3.40 -4.06 25.24
C LYS A 175 3.83 -4.05 26.71
N GLY A 176 4.03 -2.89 27.33
CA GLY A 176 4.64 -2.77 28.66
C GLY A 176 6.06 -3.37 28.74
N ASN A 177 6.79 -3.41 27.63
CA ASN A 177 8.10 -4.05 27.56
C ASN A 177 9.21 -3.10 28.03
N LYS A 178 9.61 -3.25 29.30
CA LYS A 178 10.65 -2.43 29.94
C LYS A 178 12.04 -2.57 29.31
N ASN A 179 12.35 -3.70 28.66
CA ASN A 179 13.67 -3.93 28.06
C ASN A 179 13.86 -3.16 26.75
N HIS A 180 12.76 -2.82 26.07
CA HIS A 180 12.78 -2.06 24.81
C HIS A 180 12.27 -0.62 24.99
N LEU A 181 12.03 -0.20 26.22
CA LEU A 181 11.61 1.16 26.54
C LEU A 181 12.86 2.00 26.79
N LYS A 182 13.09 3.01 25.96
CA LYS A 182 14.13 4.01 26.22
C LYS A 182 13.58 5.04 27.21
N LYS A 183 14.24 5.17 28.37
CA LYS A 183 13.73 5.95 29.53
C LYS A 183 13.80 7.46 29.32
N ASP A 184 14.85 7.90 28.65
CA ASP A 184 15.20 9.29 28.31
C ASP A 184 14.77 9.64 26.87
N TYR A 185 13.79 8.94 26.33
CA TYR A 185 13.29 9.21 24.99
C TYR A 185 12.55 10.54 24.96
N VAL A 186 13.02 11.47 24.11
CA VAL A 186 12.35 12.74 23.84
C VAL A 186 11.44 12.55 22.63
N SER A 187 10.13 12.70 22.80
CA SER A 187 9.16 12.55 21.70
C SER A 187 9.38 13.57 20.58
N ASN A 188 9.05 13.17 19.36
CA ASN A 188 8.97 14.08 18.23
C ASN A 188 7.79 15.05 18.37
N PRO A 189 7.83 16.20 17.68
CA PRO A 189 6.68 17.11 17.66
C PRO A 189 5.42 16.42 17.16
N ALA A 190 4.28 16.80 17.75
CA ALA A 190 2.98 16.31 17.31
C ALA A 190 2.69 16.75 15.86
N PRO A 191 2.00 15.90 15.07
CA PRO A 191 1.56 16.24 13.71
C PRO A 191 0.65 17.47 13.73
N GLN A 192 0.75 18.33 12.70
CA GLN A 192 0.02 19.58 12.62
C GLN A 192 -0.94 19.57 11.43
N LEU A 193 -2.25 19.55 11.71
CA LEU A 193 -3.27 19.62 10.66
C LEU A 193 -3.57 21.07 10.30
N SER A 194 -3.61 21.37 9.00
CA SER A 194 -4.02 22.67 8.48
C SER A 194 -4.81 22.51 7.18
N ALA A 195 -5.42 23.59 6.70
CA ALA A 195 -6.12 23.60 5.42
C ALA A 195 -5.64 24.78 4.57
N ARG A 196 -5.37 24.53 3.29
CA ARG A 196 -4.94 25.55 2.33
C ARG A 196 -5.59 25.29 0.98
N ASN A 197 -6.26 26.28 0.41
CA ASN A 197 -6.92 26.20 -0.91
C ASN A 197 -7.87 24.98 -1.03
N GLY A 198 -8.59 24.63 0.03
CA GLY A 198 -9.49 23.47 0.06
C GLY A 198 -8.79 22.11 0.21
N LEU A 199 -7.46 22.08 0.29
CA LEU A 199 -6.68 20.87 0.58
C LEU A 199 -6.40 20.76 2.08
N SER A 200 -6.57 19.57 2.64
CA SER A 200 -6.11 19.25 3.99
C SER A 200 -4.63 18.89 3.97
N LEU A 201 -3.86 19.51 4.85
CA LEU A 201 -2.42 19.31 5.01
C LEU A 201 -2.15 18.75 6.41
N CYS A 202 -1.12 17.92 6.53
CA CYS A 202 -0.58 17.41 7.78
C CYS A 202 0.94 17.54 7.79
#